data_AF-A0A812STG7-F1
#
_entry.id   AF-A0A812STG7-F1
#
_cell.length_a   1.000
_cell.length_b   1.000
_cell.length_c   1.000
_cell.angle_alpha   90.00
_cell.angle_beta   90.00
_cell.angle_gamma   90.00
#
_symmetry.space_group_name_H-M   'P 1'
#
loop_
_entity.id
_entity.type
_entity.pdbx_description
1 polymer ?
#
loop_
_entity_poly.entity_id
_entity_poly.type
_entity_poly.pdbx_seq_one_letter_code
_entity_poly.pdbx_strand_id
1 'polypeptide(L)'
;MWVIGHMPAYQQRIDVWSFAQSYPEQHSSYDQALKDFLSVVECFQESEMLPNLLGIILAVGNYLNGGTNRGQADAFDLETFGKLEGIKDAAGKDVRHFIFDLFLNQMAEQASQFMEEITPCMININRRIAKDLWV
;
A
#
# COMPACT_ATOMS: atom_id res chain seq x y z
N MET A 1 28.54 -18.22 -42.57
CA MET A 1 28.89 -17.36 -41.41
C MET A 1 29.87 -16.23 -41.75
N TRP A 2 30.70 -16.34 -42.79
CA TRP A 2 31.70 -15.31 -43.19
C TRP A 2 31.11 -13.95 -43.58
N VAL A 3 29.95 -13.90 -44.25
CA VAL A 3 29.37 -12.64 -44.77
C VAL A 3 28.97 -11.66 -43.66
N ILE A 4 28.43 -12.15 -42.55
CA ILE A 4 27.96 -11.31 -41.43
C ILE A 4 29.14 -10.67 -40.68
N GLY A 5 30.26 -11.40 -40.54
CA GLY A 5 31.46 -10.89 -39.87
C GLY A 5 32.19 -9.77 -40.63
N HIS A 6 31.91 -9.58 -41.92
CA HIS A 6 32.46 -8.48 -42.72
C HIS A 6 31.64 -7.18 -42.59
N MET A 7 30.47 -7.24 -41.97
CA MET A 7 29.65 -6.05 -41.79
C MET A 7 30.28 -5.17 -40.69
N PRO A 8 30.53 -3.88 -40.94
CA PRO A 8 31.07 -2.99 -39.93
C PRO A 8 30.17 -2.95 -38.71
N ALA A 9 30.76 -3.15 -37.52
CA ALA A 9 30.06 -3.17 -36.23
C ALA A 9 28.87 -4.17 -36.17
N TYR A 10 29.02 -5.37 -36.77
CA TYR A 10 27.93 -6.33 -36.87
C TYR A 10 27.33 -6.70 -35.50
N GLN A 11 28.15 -6.84 -34.45
CA GLN A 11 27.68 -7.17 -33.11
C GLN A 11 26.79 -6.06 -32.56
N GLN A 12 27.26 -4.81 -32.58
CA GLN A 12 26.50 -3.65 -32.10
C GLN A 12 25.19 -3.48 -32.89
N ARG A 13 25.19 -3.76 -34.20
CA ARG A 13 23.98 -3.70 -35.02
C ARG A 13 22.96 -4.76 -34.61
N ILE A 14 23.39 -5.97 -34.28
CA ILE A 14 22.51 -7.03 -33.76
C ILE A 14 21.97 -6.62 -32.38
N ASP A 15 22.82 -6.09 -31.49
CA ASP A 15 22.40 -5.65 -30.15
C ASP A 15 21.33 -4.54 -30.23
N VAL A 16 21.58 -3.51 -31.06
CA VAL A 16 20.62 -2.42 -31.28
C VAL A 16 19.34 -2.93 -31.94
N TRP A 17 19.43 -3.85 -32.89
CA TRP A 17 18.24 -4.41 -33.54
C TRP A 17 17.40 -5.24 -32.57
N SER A 18 18.05 -6.06 -31.74
CA SER A 18 17.38 -6.82 -30.68
C SER A 18 16.69 -5.88 -29.70
N PHE A 19 17.37 -4.83 -29.23
CA PHE A 19 16.79 -3.81 -28.36
C PHE A 19 15.60 -3.11 -29.03
N ALA A 20 15.74 -2.66 -30.27
CA ALA A 20 14.67 -1.95 -30.97
C ALA A 20 13.42 -2.82 -31.17
N GLN A 21 13.58 -4.13 -31.32
CA GLN A 21 12.47 -5.08 -31.39
C GLN A 21 11.82 -5.32 -30.01
N SER A 22 12.60 -5.45 -28.93
CA SER A 22 12.07 -5.73 -27.59
C SER A 22 11.58 -4.48 -26.85
N TYR A 23 12.04 -3.30 -27.24
CA TYR A 23 11.80 -2.04 -26.54
C TYR A 23 10.32 -1.69 -26.38
N PRO A 24 9.43 -1.83 -27.40
CA PRO A 24 8.03 -1.44 -27.25
C PRO A 24 7.30 -2.23 -26.16
N GLU A 25 7.57 -3.53 -26.05
CA GLU A 25 6.98 -4.39 -25.03
C GLU A 25 7.52 -4.04 -23.64
N GLN A 26 8.84 -3.88 -23.50
CA GLN A 26 9.47 -3.47 -22.24
C GLN A 26 8.97 -2.10 -21.78
N HIS A 27 8.92 -1.13 -22.70
CA HIS A 27 8.42 0.21 -22.43
C HIS A 27 6.96 0.17 -21.95
N SER A 28 6.09 -0.57 -22.65
CA SER A 28 4.69 -0.73 -22.25
C SER A 28 4.56 -1.36 -20.86
N SER A 29 5.41 -2.36 -20.54
CA SER A 29 5.41 -3.01 -19.23
C SER A 29 5.84 -2.04 -18.12
N TYR A 30 6.91 -1.27 -18.33
CA TYR A 30 7.37 -0.28 -17.35
C TYR A 30 6.40 0.90 -17.19
N ASP A 31 5.82 1.38 -18.29
CA ASP A 31 4.84 2.46 -18.26
C ASP A 31 3.59 2.05 -17.48
N GLN A 32 3.09 0.83 -17.69
CA GLN A 32 1.96 0.31 -16.90
C GLN A 32 2.32 0.19 -15.42
N ALA A 33 3.49 -0.38 -15.09
CA ALA A 33 3.92 -0.52 -13.69
C ALA A 33 4.06 0.84 -12.98
N LEU A 34 4.53 1.88 -13.70
CA LEU A 34 4.60 3.24 -13.18
C LEU A 34 3.21 3.85 -12.97
N LYS A 35 2.29 3.67 -13.92
CA LYS A 35 0.90 4.14 -13.79
C LYS A 35 0.20 3.48 -12.60
N ASP A 36 0.37 2.17 -12.45
CA ASP A 36 -0.19 1.43 -11.32
C ASP A 36 0.37 1.95 -10.01
N PHE A 37 1.69 2.14 -9.91
CA PHE A 37 2.32 2.70 -8.72
C PHE A 37 1.83 4.12 -8.41
N LEU A 38 1.75 5.00 -9.41
CA LEU A 38 1.26 6.37 -9.24
C LEU A 38 -0.18 6.38 -8.74
N SER A 39 -1.05 5.53 -9.29
CA SER A 39 -2.44 5.43 -8.83
C SER A 39 -2.56 5.05 -7.34
N VAL A 40 -1.62 4.24 -6.83
CA VAL A 40 -1.56 3.91 -5.39
C VAL A 40 -1.10 5.11 -4.58
N VAL A 41 -0.10 5.86 -5.04
CA VAL A 41 0.38 7.06 -4.34
C VAL A 41 -0.72 8.12 -4.29
N GLU A 42 -1.34 8.39 -5.43
CA GLU A 42 -2.43 9.36 -5.57
C GLU A 42 -3.61 8.99 -4.67
N CYS A 43 -4.01 7.71 -4.63
CA CYS A 43 -5.13 7.31 -3.78
C CYS A 43 -4.89 7.57 -2.28
N PHE A 44 -3.65 7.43 -1.80
CA PHE A 44 -3.32 7.79 -0.42
C PHE A 44 -3.23 9.30 -0.19
N GLN A 45 -2.73 10.05 -1.18
CA GLN A 45 -2.58 11.51 -1.08
C GLN A 45 -3.91 12.25 -1.16
N GLU A 46 -4.83 11.76 -1.98
CA GLU A 46 -6.12 12.39 -2.25
C GLU A 46 -7.25 11.86 -1.35
N SER A 47 -7.01 10.78 -0.59
CA SER A 47 -8.02 10.23 0.31
C SER A 47 -8.42 11.20 1.40
N GLU A 48 -9.70 11.57 1.43
CA GLU A 48 -10.28 12.36 2.51
C GLU A 48 -10.58 11.51 3.74
N MET A 49 -10.84 10.21 3.54
CA MET A 49 -11.26 9.31 4.61
C MET A 49 -10.09 8.63 5.35
N LEU A 50 -8.91 8.53 4.74
CA LEU A 50 -7.72 8.00 5.41
C LEU A 50 -7.37 8.83 6.67
N PRO A 51 -7.27 10.18 6.62
CA PRO A 51 -7.07 10.99 7.83
C PRO A 51 -8.15 10.78 8.90
N ASN A 52 -9.40 10.54 8.50
CA ASN A 52 -10.49 10.26 9.44
C ASN A 52 -10.27 8.95 10.19
N LEU A 53 -9.91 7.87 9.48
CA LEU A 53 -9.57 6.59 10.10
C LEU A 53 -8.36 6.72 11.04
N LEU A 54 -7.30 7.43 10.60
CA LEU A 54 -6.13 7.71 11.43
C LEU A 54 -6.50 8.54 12.67
N GLY A 55 -7.43 9.49 12.53
CA GLY A 55 -7.96 10.30 13.63
C GLY A 55 -8.69 9.46 14.68
N ILE A 56 -9.46 8.45 14.26
CA ILE A 56 -10.10 7.50 15.20
C ILE A 56 -9.02 6.72 15.95
N ILE A 57 -8.01 6.21 15.26
CA ILE A 57 -6.89 5.48 15.88
C ILE A 57 -6.17 6.38 16.90
N LEU A 58 -5.92 7.65 16.55
CA LEU A 58 -5.31 8.63 17.45
C LEU A 58 -6.20 8.90 18.67
N ALA A 59 -7.51 9.10 18.48
CA ALA A 59 -8.46 9.36 19.56
C ALA A 59 -8.54 8.18 20.54
N VAL A 60 -8.64 6.95 20.02
CA VAL A 60 -8.61 5.72 20.83
C VAL A 60 -7.29 5.59 21.58
N GLY A 61 -6.16 5.79 20.89
CA GLY A 61 -4.84 5.76 21.50
C GLY A 61 -4.69 6.79 22.63
N ASN A 62 -5.14 8.02 22.40
CA ASN A 62 -5.11 9.09 23.40
C ASN A 62 -5.98 8.79 24.62
N TYR A 63 -7.15 8.20 24.41
CA TYR A 63 -8.02 7.76 25.51
C TYR A 63 -7.34 6.67 26.35
N LEU A 64 -6.80 5.64 25.70
CA LEU A 64 -6.14 4.52 26.39
C LEU A 64 -4.86 4.93 27.12
N ASN A 65 -4.14 5.92 26.61
CA ASN A 65 -2.91 6.45 27.21
C ASN A 65 -3.15 7.66 28.13
N GLY A 66 -4.41 7.96 28.46
CA GLY A 66 -4.78 9.06 29.36
C GLY A 66 -4.03 9.00 30.69
N GLY A 67 -3.46 10.12 31.12
CA GLY A 67 -2.67 10.21 32.36
C GLY A 67 -1.23 9.71 32.25
N THR A 68 -0.78 9.29 31.06
CA THR A 68 0.63 8.99 30.78
C THR A 68 1.26 10.09 29.91
N ASN A 69 2.59 10.09 29.80
CA ASN A 69 3.32 10.98 28.87
C ASN A 69 3.03 10.72 27.38
N ARG A 70 2.26 9.67 27.07
CA ARG A 70 1.83 9.30 25.70
C ARG A 70 0.36 9.65 25.42
N GLY A 71 -0.38 10.15 26.42
CA GLY A 71 -1.70 10.71 26.20
C GLY A 71 -1.61 12.12 25.61
N GLN A 72 -2.69 12.59 24.99
CA GLN A 72 -2.76 13.91 24.35
C GLN A 72 -1.72 14.10 23.23
N ALA A 73 -1.44 13.05 22.46
CA ALA A 73 -0.60 13.13 21.28
C ALA A 73 -1.35 13.77 20.11
N ASP A 74 -0.64 14.53 19.28
CA ASP A 74 -1.16 15.12 18.05
C ASP A 74 -1.03 14.17 16.84
N ALA A 75 -0.12 13.19 16.93
CA ALA A 75 0.16 12.22 15.88
C ALA A 75 0.78 10.94 16.47
N PHE A 76 0.86 9.91 15.64
CA PHE A 76 1.56 8.66 15.96
C PHE A 76 2.37 8.18 14.75
N ASP A 77 3.41 7.39 15.02
CA ASP A 77 4.20 6.73 13.98
C ASP A 77 3.44 5.51 13.41
N LEU A 78 3.51 5.26 12.11
CA LEU A 78 2.83 4.13 11.45
C LEU A 78 3.23 2.75 12.02
N GLU A 79 4.43 2.62 12.62
CA GLU A 79 4.84 1.43 13.36
C GLU A 79 3.87 1.07 14.50
N THR A 80 3.09 2.04 14.98
CA THR A 80 2.06 1.86 16.02
C THR A 80 0.98 0.87 15.60
N PHE A 81 0.70 0.73 14.30
CA PHE A 81 -0.29 -0.25 13.83
C PHE A 81 0.03 -1.69 14.26
N GLY A 82 1.31 -2.07 14.30
CA GLY A 82 1.73 -3.38 14.78
C GLY A 82 1.47 -3.61 16.28
N LYS A 83 1.35 -2.53 17.07
CA LYS A 83 1.12 -2.60 18.52
C LYS A 83 -0.36 -2.75 18.87
N LEU A 84 -1.27 -2.37 17.96
CA LEU A 84 -2.72 -2.43 18.19
C LEU A 84 -3.19 -3.88 18.43
N GLU A 85 -2.56 -4.87 17.79
CA GLU A 85 -2.89 -6.29 17.99
C GLU A 85 -2.60 -6.81 19.40
N GLY A 86 -1.63 -6.21 20.10
CA GLY A 86 -1.22 -6.62 21.44
C GLY A 86 -2.20 -6.20 22.55
N ILE A 87 -3.13 -5.29 22.26
CA ILE A 87 -4.08 -4.75 23.24
C ILE A 87 -5.40 -5.49 23.08
N LYS A 88 -5.76 -6.33 24.04
CA LYS A 88 -6.96 -7.17 24.00
C LYS A 88 -7.93 -6.85 25.13
N ASP A 89 -9.22 -6.95 24.84
CA ASP A 89 -10.27 -6.92 25.84
C ASP A 89 -10.36 -8.25 26.63
N ALA A 90 -11.28 -8.30 27.61
CA ALA A 90 -11.51 -9.50 28.41
C ALA A 90 -12.05 -10.69 27.59
N ALA A 91 -12.59 -10.45 26.40
CA ALA A 91 -13.05 -11.48 25.47
C ALA A 91 -11.96 -11.90 24.46
N GLY A 92 -10.75 -11.34 24.55
CA GLY A 92 -9.61 -11.64 23.69
C GLY A 92 -9.60 -10.89 22.35
N LYS A 93 -10.56 -10.01 22.08
CA LYS A 93 -10.60 -9.18 20.87
C LYS A 93 -9.59 -8.06 20.98
N ASP A 94 -8.79 -7.87 19.93
CA ASP A 94 -7.85 -6.76 19.90
C ASP A 94 -8.53 -5.42 19.61
N VAL A 95 -7.84 -4.32 19.90
CA VAL A 95 -8.37 -2.96 19.72
C VAL A 95 -8.72 -2.65 18.26
N ARG A 96 -8.15 -3.35 17.28
CA ARG A 96 -8.47 -3.17 15.85
C ARG A 96 -9.92 -3.54 15.59
N HIS A 97 -10.44 -4.56 16.27
CA HIS A 97 -11.84 -4.96 16.14
C HIS A 97 -12.78 -3.83 16.55
N PHE A 98 -12.47 -3.17 17.67
CA PHE A 98 -13.24 -2.03 18.14
C PHE A 98 -13.16 -0.84 17.18
N ILE A 99 -11.96 -0.50 16.69
CA ILE A 99 -11.74 0.60 15.74
C ILE A 99 -12.49 0.34 14.42
N PHE A 100 -12.39 -0.88 13.88
CA PHE A 100 -13.09 -1.23 12.64
C PHE A 100 -14.60 -1.32 12.83
N ASP A 101 -15.09 -1.80 13.97
CA ASP A 101 -16.52 -1.78 14.28
C ASP A 101 -17.06 -0.34 14.34
N LEU A 102 -16.33 0.56 15.00
CA LEU A 102 -16.65 1.98 15.04
C LEU A 102 -16.67 2.59 13.63
N PHE A 103 -15.62 2.36 12.83
CA PHE A 103 -15.52 2.96 11.50
C PHE A 103 -16.53 2.37 10.51
N LEU A 104 -16.61 1.04 10.40
CA LEU A 104 -17.45 0.37 9.39
C LEU A 104 -18.93 0.44 9.72
N ASN A 105 -19.31 0.31 11.00
CA ASN A 105 -20.73 0.21 11.38
C ASN A 105 -21.31 1.55 11.84
N GLN A 106 -20.54 2.40 12.53
CA GLN A 106 -21.06 3.68 13.03
C GLN A 106 -20.76 4.84 12.07
N MET A 107 -19.82 4.68 11.15
CA MET A 107 -19.44 5.67 10.13
C MET A 107 -19.53 5.06 8.71
N ALA A 108 -20.62 4.36 8.44
CA ALA A 108 -20.78 3.55 7.23
C ALA A 108 -20.61 4.32 5.92
N GLU A 109 -21.03 5.59 5.86
CA GLU A 109 -20.86 6.43 4.67
C GLU A 109 -19.38 6.76 4.43
N GLN A 110 -18.67 7.19 5.48
CA GLN A 110 -17.23 7.45 5.44
C GLN A 110 -16.43 6.18 5.13
N ALA A 111 -16.86 5.04 5.66
CA ALA A 111 -16.27 3.75 5.37
C ALA A 111 -16.47 3.34 3.90
N SER A 112 -17.66 3.57 3.33
CA SER A 112 -17.92 3.31 1.91
C SER A 112 -17.03 4.18 1.02
N GLN A 113 -16.97 5.47 1.30
CA GLN A 113 -16.10 6.41 0.57
C GLN A 113 -14.62 6.00 0.69
N PHE A 114 -14.16 5.64 1.89
CA PHE A 114 -12.79 5.15 2.10
C PHE A 114 -12.47 3.91 1.24
N MET A 115 -13.41 2.98 1.13
CA MET A 115 -13.23 1.77 0.33
C MET A 115 -13.12 2.09 -1.16
N GLU A 116 -13.88 3.07 -1.65
CA GLU A 116 -13.76 3.56 -3.02
C GLU A 116 -12.41 4.24 -3.25
N GLU A 117 -12.02 5.16 -2.36
CA GLU A 117 -10.74 5.89 -2.41
C GLU A 117 -9.55 4.93 -2.44
N ILE A 118 -9.53 3.88 -1.61
CA ILE A 118 -8.40 2.95 -1.51
C ILE A 118 -8.40 1.83 -2.56
N THR A 119 -9.39 1.80 -3.46
CA THR A 119 -9.51 0.77 -4.50
C THR A 119 -8.25 0.61 -5.36
N PRO A 120 -7.57 1.66 -5.84
CA PRO A 120 -6.34 1.54 -6.61
C PRO A 120 -5.23 0.79 -5.84
N CYS A 121 -5.08 1.07 -4.56
CA CYS A 121 -4.17 0.34 -3.67
C CYS A 121 -4.55 -1.14 -3.58
N MET A 122 -5.83 -1.47 -3.43
CA MET A 122 -6.28 -2.86 -3.30
C MET A 122 -6.11 -3.70 -4.57
N ILE A 123 -6.17 -3.08 -5.75
CA ILE A 123 -5.98 -3.74 -7.04
C ILE A 123 -4.49 -3.91 -7.36
N ASN A 124 -3.68 -2.89 -7.09
CA ASN A 124 -2.28 -2.84 -7.52
C ASN A 124 -1.28 -3.39 -6.49
N ILE A 125 -1.65 -3.44 -5.21
CA ILE A 125 -0.82 -4.09 -4.19
C ILE A 125 -1.21 -5.57 -4.10
N ASN A 126 -0.35 -6.44 -4.63
CA ASN A 126 -0.43 -7.86 -4.33
C ASN A 126 -0.25 -8.06 -2.82
N ARG A 127 -1.34 -8.37 -2.12
CA ARG A 127 -1.26 -8.95 -0.77
C ARG A 127 -0.55 -10.30 -0.88
N ARG A 128 0.77 -10.31 -0.80
CA ARG A 128 1.49 -11.47 -0.27
C ARG A 128 1.15 -11.53 1.20
N ILE A 129 -0.04 -12.05 1.52
CA ILE A 129 -0.28 -12.64 2.84
C ILE A 129 0.78 -13.74 2.92
N ALA A 130 1.85 -13.50 3.65
CA ALA A 130 2.86 -14.52 3.89
C ALA A 130 2.09 -15.75 4.40
N LYS A 131 2.10 -16.82 3.60
CA LYS A 131 1.56 -18.12 3.98
C LYS A 131 2.47 -18.84 4.99
N ASP A 132 3.37 -18.11 5.64
CA ASP A 132 4.47 -18.66 6.42
C ASP A 132 4.23 -18.44 7.91
N LEU A 133 3.15 -19.03 8.43
CA LEU A 133 2.98 -19.26 9.86
C LEU A 133 2.29 -20.60 10.16
N TRP A 134 2.40 -21.63 9.32
CA TRP A 134 2.14 -23.03 9.71
C TRP A 134 2.97 -24.01 8.85
N VAL A 135 4.25 -24.16 9.20
CA VAL A 135 4.98 -25.43 9.13
C VAL A 135 5.64 -25.63 10.49
#